data_AF-A0A842QNW7-F1
#
_entry.id   AF-A0A842QNW7-F1
#
_cell.length_a   1.000
_cell.length_b   1.000
_cell.length_c   1.000
_cell.angle_alpha   90.00
_cell.angle_beta   90.00
_cell.angle_gamma   90.00
#
_symmetry.space_group_name_H-M   'P 1'
#
loop_
_entity.id
_entity.type
_entity.pdbx_description
1 polymer ?
#
loop_
_entity_poly.entity_id
_entity_poly.type
_entity_poly.pdbx_seq_one_letter_code
_entity_poly.pdbx_strand_id
1 'polypeptide(L)' 'MSSSRFMRIADRVAKQDKDMLDALVEFEKTGRIRTKERLNFTLDKGVASKFRKFCRNHGFNMSAKVEEAIKKMVEGKND' A
#
# COMPACT_ATOMS: atom_id res chain seq x y z
N MET A 1 7.24 19.76 -34.74
CA MET A 1 5.86 19.80 -34.20
C MET A 1 5.45 18.50 -33.47
N SER A 2 6.33 17.87 -32.67
CA SER A 2 5.96 16.71 -31.83
C SER A 2 5.94 17.00 -30.32
N SER A 3 6.46 18.15 -29.88
CA SER A 3 6.56 18.47 -28.44
C SER A 3 5.22 18.82 -27.81
N SER A 4 4.27 19.44 -28.54
CA SER A 4 2.99 19.86 -27.96
C SER A 4 2.10 18.69 -27.54
N ARG A 5 2.11 17.60 -28.30
CA ARG A 5 1.37 16.37 -27.99
C ARG A 5 2.02 15.62 -26.83
N PHE A 6 3.36 15.51 -26.85
CA PHE A 6 4.13 14.91 -25.76
C PHE A 6 3.92 15.65 -24.45
N MET A 7 4.06 16.98 -24.44
CA MET A 7 3.88 17.80 -23.23
C MET A 7 2.46 17.70 -22.66
N ARG A 8 1.43 17.65 -23.52
CA ARG A 8 0.04 17.45 -23.08
C ARG A 8 -0.20 16.07 -22.47
N ILE A 9 0.43 15.03 -23.02
CA ILE A 9 0.34 13.67 -22.48
C ILE A 9 1.13 13.57 -21.18
N ALA A 10 2.35 14.10 -21.13
CA ALA A 10 3.18 14.12 -19.93
C ALA A 10 2.51 14.89 -18.78
N ASP A 11 1.93 16.07 -19.04
CA ASP A 11 1.19 16.85 -18.05
C ASP A 11 -0.07 16.11 -17.57
N ARG A 12 -0.76 15.38 -18.47
CA ARG A 12 -1.89 14.53 -18.10
C ARG A 12 -1.46 13.37 -17.20
N VAL A 13 -0.40 12.65 -17.57
CA VAL A 13 0.11 11.50 -16.80
C VAL A 13 0.64 11.95 -15.45
N ALA A 14 1.37 13.08 -15.39
CA ALA A 14 1.85 13.67 -14.15
C ALA A 14 0.71 14.10 -13.19
N LYS A 15 -0.44 14.52 -13.73
CA LYS A 15 -1.61 14.94 -12.95
C LYS A 15 -2.53 13.78 -12.54
N GLN A 16 -2.60 12.72 -13.34
CA GLN A 16 -3.54 11.63 -13.11
C GLN A 16 -2.95 10.49 -12.29
N ASP A 17 -1.63 10.28 -12.35
CA ASP A 17 -1.05 9.04 -11.83
C ASP A 17 0.36 9.26 -11.25
N LYS A 18 0.44 10.23 -10.34
CA LYS A 18 1.68 10.56 -9.62
C LYS A 18 2.24 9.32 -8.91
N ASP A 19 1.37 8.53 -8.28
CA ASP A 19 1.77 7.33 -7.54
C ASP A 19 2.38 6.27 -8.46
N MET A 20 1.83 6.09 -9.67
CA MET A 20 2.42 5.20 -10.69
C MET A 20 3.79 5.68 -11.14
N LEU A 21 3.96 7.00 -11.38
CA LEU A 21 5.26 7.55 -11.76
C LEU A 21 6.29 7.43 -10.64
N ASP A 22 5.89 7.68 -9.39
CA ASP A 22 6.76 7.51 -8.22
C ASP A 22 7.20 6.04 -8.07
N ALA A 23 6.29 5.09 -8.31
CA ALA A 23 6.62 3.66 -8.31
C ALA A 23 7.58 3.25 -9.45
N LEU A 24 7.46 3.85 -10.63
CA LEU A 24 8.38 3.63 -11.76
C LEU A 24 9.78 4.21 -11.48
N VAL A 25 9.86 5.39 -10.86
CA VAL A 25 11.13 6.00 -10.43
C VAL A 25 11.79 5.14 -9.34
N GLU A 26 11.01 4.58 -8.41
CA GLU A 26 11.55 3.67 -7.41
C GLU A 26 12.05 2.35 -8.03
N PHE A 27 11.35 1.83 -9.04
CA PHE A 27 11.78 0.64 -9.78
C PHE A 27 13.09 0.86 -10.52
N GLU A 28 13.27 1.99 -11.20
CA GLU A 28 14.51 2.32 -11.90
C GLU A 28 15.71 2.40 -10.94
N LYS A 29 15.50 2.96 -9.74
CA LYS A 29 16.54 3.08 -8.71
C LYS A 29 16.88 1.77 -7.99
N THR A 30 15.90 0.89 -7.79
CA THR A 30 16.04 -0.27 -6.88
C THR A 30 15.90 -1.64 -7.57
N GLY A 31 15.45 -1.67 -8.83
CA GLY A 31 15.11 -2.88 -9.57
C GLY A 31 13.86 -3.61 -9.05
N ARG A 32 13.11 -3.02 -8.12
CA ARG A 32 11.95 -3.64 -7.47
C ARG A 32 10.79 -2.67 -7.38
N ILE A 33 9.60 -3.12 -7.79
CA ILE A 33 8.36 -2.36 -7.61
C ILE A 33 7.88 -2.63 -6.18
N ARG A 34 7.86 -1.60 -5.33
CA ARG A 34 7.23 -1.72 -4.01
C ARG A 34 5.73 -1.59 -4.17
N THR A 35 5.02 -2.70 -4.01
CA THR A 35 3.56 -2.75 -4.08
C THR A 35 2.88 -2.61 -2.72
N LYS A 36 3.67 -2.47 -1.64
CA LYS A 36 3.18 -2.36 -0.26
C LYS A 36 3.81 -1.16 0.43
N GLU A 37 2.96 -0.32 1.00
CA GLU A 37 3.37 0.80 1.84
C GLU A 37 3.52 0.36 3.29
N ARG A 38 4.53 0.87 4.00
CA ARG A 38 4.74 0.55 5.42
C ARG A 38 4.01 1.56 6.31
N LEU A 39 2.95 1.10 6.98
CA LEU A 39 2.26 1.89 7.99
C LEU A 39 2.84 1.64 9.37
N ASN A 40 3.31 2.70 10.04
CA ASN A 40 3.73 2.66 11.43
C ASN A 40 2.60 3.22 12.30
N PHE A 41 1.96 2.37 13.10
CA PHE A 41 0.91 2.78 14.02
C PHE A 41 1.11 2.14 15.39
N THR A 42 0.56 2.79 16.41
CA THR A 42 0.57 2.31 17.78
C THR A 42 -0.72 1.61 18.12
N LEU A 43 -0.62 0.47 18.80
CA LEU A 43 -1.74 -0.25 19.41
C LEU A 43 -1.56 -0.26 20.92
N ASP A 44 -2.67 -0.39 21.64
CA ASP A 44 -2.64 -0.69 23.06
C ASP A 44 -1.80 -1.97 23.33
N LYS A 45 -1.03 -1.96 24.42
CA LYS A 45 -0.11 -3.05 24.78
C LYS A 45 -0.86 -4.37 25.02
N GLY A 46 -2.03 -4.31 25.67
CA GLY A 46 -2.86 -5.48 25.95
C GLY A 46 -3.42 -6.08 24.67
N VAL A 47 -3.93 -5.23 23.78
CA VAL A 47 -4.45 -5.64 22.45
C VAL A 47 -3.34 -6.25 21.60
N ALA A 48 -2.17 -5.60 21.51
CA ALA A 48 -1.03 -6.10 20.74
C ALA A 48 -0.53 -7.45 21.25
N SER A 49 -0.51 -7.65 22.57
CA SER A 49 -0.11 -8.93 23.18
C SER A 49 -1.08 -10.05 22.83
N LYS A 50 -2.39 -9.81 22.99
CA LYS A 50 -3.45 -10.78 22.64
C LYS A 50 -3.41 -11.11 21.15
N PHE A 51 -3.30 -10.11 20.29
CA PHE A 51 -3.22 -10.30 18.84
C PHE A 51 -1.99 -11.12 18.43
N ARG A 52 -0.81 -10.82 18.99
CA ARG A 52 0.42 -11.59 18.73
C ARG A 52 0.28 -13.05 19.17
N LYS A 53 -0.34 -13.31 20.33
CA LYS A 53 -0.59 -14.67 20.81
C LYS A 53 -1.57 -15.41 19.89
N PHE A 54 -2.65 -14.74 19.49
CA PHE A 54 -3.63 -15.27 18.54
C PHE A 54 -2.97 -15.67 17.21
N CYS A 55 -2.18 -14.79 16.61
CA CYS A 55 -1.47 -15.08 15.36
C CYS A 55 -0.49 -16.25 15.50
N ARG A 56 0.29 -16.31 16.60
CA ARG A 56 1.20 -17.44 16.85
C ARG A 56 0.47 -18.78 16.96
N ASN A 57 -0.63 -18.82 17.72
CA ASN A 57 -1.35 -20.06 17.95
C ASN A 57 -1.98 -20.64 16.66
N HIS A 58 -2.26 -19.80 15.68
CA HIS A 58 -2.88 -20.19 14.41
C HIS A 58 -1.92 -20.16 13.22
N GLY A 59 -0.62 -19.89 13.45
CA GLY A 59 0.38 -19.79 12.38
C GLY A 59 0.16 -18.62 11.41
N PHE A 60 -0.53 -17.56 11.83
CA PHE A 60 -0.85 -16.42 10.97
C PHE A 60 0.27 -15.37 10.93
N ASN A 61 0.44 -14.77 9.75
CA ASN A 61 1.22 -13.54 9.61
C ASN A 61 0.41 -12.35 10.14
N MET A 62 0.97 -11.65 11.13
CA MET A 62 0.33 -10.49 11.76
C MET A 62 -0.05 -9.40 10.76
N SER A 63 0.87 -9.04 9.86
CA SER A 63 0.63 -7.97 8.88
C SER A 63 -0.46 -8.35 7.89
N ALA A 64 -0.55 -9.63 7.50
CA ALA A 64 -1.62 -10.11 6.62
C ALA A 64 -3.01 -10.01 7.28
N LYS A 65 -3.11 -10.29 8.58
CA LYS A 65 -4.38 -10.18 9.32
C LYS A 65 -4.81 -8.72 9.56
N VAL A 66 -3.85 -7.84 9.79
CA VAL A 66 -4.11 -6.39 9.83
C VAL A 66 -4.58 -5.91 8.46
N GLU A 67 -3.90 -6.32 7.39
CA GLU A 67 -4.28 -5.97 6.01
C GLU A 67 -5.70 -6.46 5.67
N GLU A 68 -6.06 -7.70 6.05
CA GLU A 68 -7.41 -8.26 5.86
C GLU A 68 -8.48 -7.45 6.63
N ALA A 69 -8.18 -7.06 7.87
CA ALA A 69 -9.10 -6.25 8.67
C ALA A 69 -9.30 -4.85 8.06
N ILE A 70 -8.22 -4.20 7.63
CA ILE A 70 -8.27 -2.90 6.96
C ILE A 70 -9.04 -3.00 5.64
N LYS A 71 -8.80 -4.04 4.83
CA LYS A 71 -9.56 -4.27 3.59
C LYS A 71 -11.05 -4.40 3.85
N LYS A 72 -11.46 -5.17 4.87
CA LYS A 72 -12.88 -5.27 5.25
C LYS A 72 -13.49 -3.92 5.63
N MET A 73 -12.72 -3.05 6.30
CA MET A 73 -13.18 -1.71 6.68
C MET A 73 -13.30 -0.75 5.47
N VAL A 74 -12.36 -0.83 4.53
CA VAL A 74 -12.27 0.09 3.37
C VAL A 74 -13.16 -0.36 2.21
N GLU A 75 -13.24 -1.66 1.96
CA GLU A 75 -13.95 -2.26 0.82
C GLU A 75 -15.39 -2.70 1.16
N GLY A 76 -15.77 -2.63 2.44
CA GLY A 76 -17.17 -2.67 2.90
C GLY A 76 -18.05 -3.75 2.26
N LYS A 77 -17.93 -5.00 2.74
CA LYS A 77 -19.13 -5.84 2.88
C LYS A 77 -19.68 -5.62 4.29
N ASN A 78 -20.46 -4.55 4.44
CA ASN A 78 -21.40 -4.42 5.54
C ASN A 78 -22.62 -5.29 5.18
N ASP A 79 -22.61 -6.54 5.63
CA ASP A 79 -23.83 -7.35 5.80
C ASP A 79 -24.12 -7.46 7.30
#